data_AF-A0A4R4W164-F1
#
_entry.id   AF-A0A4R4W164-F1
#
_cell.length_a   1.000
_cell.length_b   1.000
_cell.length_c   1.000
_cell.angle_alpha   90.00
_cell.angle_beta   90.00
_cell.angle_gamma   90.00
#
_symmetry.space_group_name_H-M   'P 1'
#
loop_
_entity.id
_entity.type
_entity.pdbx_description
1 polymer ?
#
loop_
_entity_poly.entity_id
_entity_poly.type
_entity_poly.pdbx_seq_one_letter_code
_entity_poly.pdbx_strand_id
1 'polypeptide(L)'
;MPGIDTLDGLLEAVAEFDTHAYDLAIETPALDRARRSIDEAGLLLLGEVHGVKENPLIILGLMRALGLTNLALEWPADLQPQLDAFLRSGKGLDHPLWWIGDGRVTAGHFATFMAIPGLRVRLFDGGMFTGDWSQRDASMARRVLEAHVEPALVVAGNAHTRTSWTDLGLPMGACLASARPSLESVRIDYGTGTFYTIGPRRSRGYSARAGLRIAENELVVGLPEFSEATVPHLSVELLRERLGP
;
A
#
# COMPACT_ATOMS: atom_id res chain seq x y z
N MET A 1 21.03 -3.10 7.89
CA MET A 1 19.87 -3.92 8.32
C MET A 1 18.63 -3.32 7.65
N PRO A 2 17.62 -4.12 7.24
CA PRO A 2 16.41 -3.62 6.58
C PRO A 2 15.60 -2.64 7.44
N GLY A 3 15.66 -2.78 8.77
CA GLY A 3 15.16 -1.78 9.71
C GLY A 3 16.15 -0.62 9.83
N ILE A 4 15.68 0.60 9.58
CA ILE A 4 16.43 1.84 9.77
C ILE A 4 15.81 2.64 10.91
N ASP A 5 16.63 3.12 11.83
CA ASP A 5 16.23 3.81 13.06
C ASP A 5 16.59 5.31 13.07
N THR A 6 17.21 5.81 12.00
CA THR A 6 17.61 7.22 11.84
C THR A 6 16.96 7.88 10.64
N LEU A 7 16.67 9.19 10.76
CA LEU A 7 16.12 9.97 9.66
C LEU A 7 17.08 10.03 8.47
N ASP A 8 18.37 10.23 8.73
CA ASP A 8 19.40 10.29 7.69
C ASP A 8 19.48 8.98 6.91
N GLY A 9 19.46 7.83 7.61
CA GLY A 9 19.43 6.53 6.95
C GLY A 9 18.15 6.31 6.13
N LEU A 10 17.01 6.82 6.58
CA LEU A 10 15.77 6.73 5.81
C LEU A 10 15.89 7.57 4.52
N LEU A 11 16.39 8.80 4.62
CA LEU A 11 16.58 9.68 3.46
C LEU A 11 17.59 9.12 2.46
N GLU A 12 18.68 8.52 2.94
CA GLU A 12 19.66 7.81 2.10
C GLU A 12 19.00 6.63 1.38
N ALA A 13 18.29 5.77 2.11
CA ALA A 13 17.58 4.64 1.51
C ALA A 13 16.51 5.05 0.49
N VAL A 14 15.86 6.21 0.70
CA VAL A 14 14.93 6.79 -0.28
C VAL A 14 15.66 7.24 -1.54
N ALA A 15 16.82 7.88 -1.40
CA ALA A 15 17.63 8.34 -2.54
C ALA A 15 18.25 7.19 -3.35
N GLU A 16 18.62 6.09 -2.70
CA GLU A 16 19.21 4.91 -3.34
C GLU A 16 18.19 3.97 -3.98
N PHE A 17 16.90 4.14 -3.69
CA PHE A 17 15.88 3.23 -4.18
C PHE A 17 15.64 3.40 -5.70
N ASP A 18 16.01 2.38 -6.46
CA ASP A 18 15.80 2.37 -7.91
C ASP A 18 14.33 2.17 -8.29
N THR A 19 13.66 3.26 -8.68
CA THR A 19 12.25 3.25 -9.14
C THR A 19 12.05 2.62 -10.52
N HIS A 20 13.13 2.20 -11.19
CA HIS A 20 13.12 1.49 -12.48
C HIS A 20 13.48 0.00 -12.35
N ALA A 21 13.77 -0.48 -11.14
CA ALA A 21 14.20 -1.86 -10.90
C ALA A 21 13.14 -2.93 -11.22
N TYR A 22 11.90 -2.54 -11.48
CA TYR A 22 10.80 -3.45 -11.80
C TYR A 22 9.94 -2.85 -12.91
N ASP A 23 9.79 -3.60 -13.99
CA ASP A 23 8.85 -3.32 -15.06
C ASP A 23 7.61 -4.22 -14.91
N LEU A 24 6.44 -3.59 -14.73
CA LEU A 24 5.20 -4.32 -14.57
C LEU A 24 4.73 -4.80 -15.94
N ALA A 25 4.98 -6.07 -16.25
CA ALA A 25 4.34 -6.72 -17.39
C ALA A 25 2.81 -6.69 -17.23
N ILE A 26 2.08 -6.32 -18.27
CA ILE A 26 0.62 -6.13 -18.22
C ILE A 26 -0.04 -6.84 -19.40
N GLU A 27 -0.99 -7.72 -19.10
CA GLU A 27 -1.89 -8.28 -20.11
C GLU A 27 -3.03 -7.30 -20.40
N THR A 28 -3.27 -6.99 -21.69
CA THR A 28 -4.30 -6.02 -22.11
C THR A 28 -5.68 -6.28 -21.49
N PRO A 29 -6.21 -7.52 -21.46
CA PRO A 29 -7.52 -7.77 -20.84
C PRO A 29 -7.59 -7.44 -19.36
N ALA A 30 -6.48 -7.61 -18.64
CA ALA A 30 -6.39 -7.28 -17.22
C ALA A 30 -6.35 -5.76 -17.01
N LEU A 31 -5.61 -5.03 -17.86
CA LEU A 31 -5.59 -3.57 -17.84
C LEU A 31 -6.96 -2.99 -18.15
N ASP A 32 -7.66 -3.51 -19.17
CA ASP A 32 -9.00 -3.05 -19.55
C ASP A 32 -10.01 -3.26 -18.42
N ARG A 33 -9.88 -4.36 -17.66
CA ARG A 33 -10.74 -4.63 -16.49
C ARG A 33 -10.42 -3.71 -15.32
N ALA A 34 -9.14 -3.48 -15.03
CA ALA A 34 -8.71 -2.50 -14.02
C ALA A 34 -9.19 -1.08 -14.40
N ARG A 35 -9.13 -0.73 -15.68
CA ARG A 35 -9.64 0.53 -16.22
C ARG A 35 -11.14 0.68 -16.00
N ARG A 36 -11.95 -0.34 -16.30
CA ARG A 36 -13.40 -0.30 -16.05
C ARG A 36 -13.75 -0.05 -14.59
N SER A 37 -13.00 -0.64 -13.65
CA SER A 37 -13.17 -0.34 -12.22
C SER A 37 -12.95 1.14 -11.93
N ILE A 38 -11.90 1.74 -12.49
CA ILE A 38 -11.65 3.19 -12.35
C ILE A 38 -12.77 4.01 -12.99
N ASP A 39 -13.21 3.67 -14.20
CA ASP A 39 -14.20 4.47 -14.94
C ASP A 39 -15.60 4.38 -14.33
N GLU A 40 -15.99 3.22 -13.81
CA GLU A 40 -17.35 2.95 -13.30
C GLU A 40 -17.47 3.10 -11.78
N ALA A 41 -16.47 2.66 -11.01
CA ALA A 41 -16.46 2.74 -9.55
C ALA A 41 -15.66 3.94 -9.02
N GLY A 42 -14.82 4.56 -9.85
CA GLY A 42 -13.91 5.63 -9.45
C GLY A 42 -12.65 5.15 -8.70
N LEU A 43 -12.58 3.85 -8.38
CA LEU A 43 -11.54 3.26 -7.53
C LEU A 43 -11.07 1.93 -8.11
N LEU A 44 -9.82 1.57 -7.79
CA LEU A 44 -9.28 0.22 -7.93
C LEU A 44 -8.59 -0.15 -6.62
N LEU A 45 -8.88 -1.32 -6.06
CA LEU A 45 -8.18 -1.78 -4.85
C LEU A 45 -6.91 -2.54 -5.23
N LEU A 46 -5.86 -2.42 -4.41
CA LEU A 46 -4.66 -3.25 -4.46
C LEU A 46 -4.38 -3.82 -3.07
N GLY A 47 -4.47 -5.13 -2.96
CA GLY A 47 -4.05 -5.87 -1.77
C GLY A 47 -2.55 -6.18 -1.80
N GLU A 48 -1.88 -5.93 -0.69
CA GLU A 48 -0.47 -6.27 -0.52
C GLU A 48 -0.15 -7.06 0.76
N VAL A 49 1.03 -7.67 0.79
CA VAL A 49 1.73 -8.07 2.02
C VAL A 49 2.73 -6.97 2.33
N HIS A 50 2.61 -6.35 3.51
CA HIS A 50 3.49 -5.25 3.93
C HIS A 50 4.96 -5.66 3.99
N GLY A 51 5.86 -4.68 3.82
CA GLY A 51 7.30 -4.90 3.95
C GLY A 51 7.98 -5.60 2.78
N VAL A 52 7.29 -5.76 1.65
CA VAL A 52 7.87 -6.26 0.39
C VAL A 52 8.42 -5.09 -0.42
N LYS A 53 9.68 -5.21 -0.88
CA LYS A 53 10.42 -4.16 -1.57
C LYS A 53 9.75 -3.74 -2.89
N GLU A 54 9.11 -4.68 -3.57
CA GLU A 54 8.54 -4.49 -4.90
C GLU A 54 7.13 -3.88 -4.87
N ASN A 55 6.43 -3.84 -3.72
CA ASN A 55 5.08 -3.27 -3.68
C ASN A 55 5.01 -1.80 -4.15
N PRO A 56 5.91 -0.89 -3.71
CA PRO A 56 5.93 0.48 -4.23
C PRO A 56 6.13 0.57 -5.74
N LEU A 57 6.87 -0.38 -6.32
CA LEU A 57 7.10 -0.45 -7.77
C LEU A 57 5.87 -0.96 -8.52
N ILE A 58 5.14 -1.93 -7.95
CA ILE A 58 3.84 -2.38 -8.48
C ILE A 58 2.84 -1.23 -8.43
N ILE A 59 2.76 -0.49 -7.33
CA ILE A 59 1.93 0.72 -7.18
C ILE A 59 2.29 1.73 -8.29
N LEU A 60 3.58 2.04 -8.46
CA LEU A 60 4.07 2.96 -9.49
C LEU A 60 3.70 2.49 -10.91
N GLY A 61 3.89 1.19 -11.20
CA GLY A 61 3.55 0.59 -12.49
C GLY A 61 2.05 0.67 -12.79
N LEU A 62 1.20 0.32 -11.83
CA LEU A 62 -0.25 0.44 -11.96
C LEU A 62 -0.70 1.89 -12.13
N MET A 63 -0.18 2.81 -11.33
CA MET A 63 -0.52 4.24 -11.45
C MET A 63 -0.12 4.80 -12.81
N ARG A 64 1.06 4.46 -13.34
CA ARG A 64 1.49 4.86 -14.69
C ARG A 64 0.62 4.25 -15.78
N ALA A 65 0.39 2.95 -15.74
CA ALA A 65 -0.45 2.26 -16.73
C ALA A 65 -1.91 2.76 -16.71
N LEU A 66 -2.41 3.13 -15.54
CA LEU A 66 -3.73 3.68 -15.35
C LEU A 66 -3.79 5.22 -15.47
N GLY A 67 -2.69 5.92 -15.68
CA GLY A 67 -2.68 7.39 -15.72
C GLY A 67 -3.23 8.05 -14.46
N LEU A 68 -3.06 7.41 -13.30
CA LEU A 68 -3.58 7.89 -12.01
C LEU A 68 -2.58 8.81 -11.32
N THR A 69 -3.11 9.81 -10.62
CA THR A 69 -2.35 10.71 -9.74
C THR A 69 -2.90 10.77 -8.32
N ASN A 70 -4.02 10.08 -8.03
CA ASN A 70 -4.55 9.96 -6.68
C ASN A 70 -4.28 8.57 -6.13
N LEU A 71 -3.76 8.52 -4.91
CA LEU A 71 -3.44 7.29 -4.19
C LEU A 71 -4.06 7.36 -2.79
N ALA A 72 -4.69 6.29 -2.35
CA ALA A 72 -5.17 6.15 -0.99
C ALA A 72 -4.40 5.01 -0.31
N LEU A 73 -3.89 5.22 0.90
CA LEU A 73 -3.05 4.26 1.62
C LEU A 73 -3.59 3.93 3.01
N GLU A 74 -3.48 2.66 3.38
CA GLU A 74 -3.74 2.15 4.74
C GLU A 74 -2.65 2.58 5.74
N TRP A 75 -2.25 3.86 5.73
CA TRP A 75 -1.37 4.43 6.75
C TRP A 75 -2.17 5.24 7.75
N PRO A 76 -1.64 5.44 8.98
CA PRO A 76 -2.29 6.29 9.98
C PRO A 76 -2.66 7.67 9.42
N ALA A 77 -3.94 8.04 9.53
CA ALA A 77 -4.46 9.30 9.02
C ALA A 77 -3.77 10.52 9.67
N ASP A 78 -3.29 10.37 10.90
CA ASP A 78 -2.55 11.40 11.65
C ASP A 78 -1.23 11.81 10.97
N LEU A 79 -0.71 10.97 10.06
CA LEU A 79 0.50 11.26 9.29
C LEU A 79 0.24 12.13 8.04
N GLN A 80 -1.02 12.46 7.72
CA GLN A 80 -1.36 13.21 6.52
C GLN A 80 -0.63 14.57 6.44
N PRO A 81 -0.62 15.43 7.49
CA PRO A 81 0.08 16.72 7.42
C PRO A 81 1.58 16.59 7.13
N GLN A 82 2.21 15.55 7.69
CA GLN A 82 3.62 15.23 7.53
C GLN A 82 3.93 14.70 6.14
N LEU A 83 3.09 13.81 5.60
CA LEU A 83 3.22 13.33 4.24
C LEU A 83 3.07 14.48 3.24
N ASP A 84 2.11 15.36 3.45
CA ASP A 84 1.89 16.53 2.60
C ASP A 84 3.11 17.47 2.61
N ALA A 85 3.76 17.66 3.78
CA ALA A 85 5.00 18.41 3.87
C ALA A 85 6.15 17.74 3.12
N PHE A 86 6.21 16.40 3.18
CA PHE A 86 7.24 15.61 2.50
C PHE A 86 7.10 15.72 0.99
N LEU A 87 5.89 15.51 0.47
CA LEU A 87 5.63 15.61 -0.97
C LEU A 87 5.88 17.01 -1.52
N ARG A 88 5.69 18.07 -0.72
CA ARG A 88 5.97 19.45 -1.14
C ARG A 88 7.45 19.85 -1.08
N SER A 89 8.20 19.35 -0.10
CA SER A 89 9.50 19.95 0.27
C SER A 89 10.60 18.96 0.67
N GLY A 90 10.31 17.66 0.67
CA GLY A 90 11.20 16.60 1.17
C GLY A 90 11.36 16.56 2.68
N LYS A 91 10.54 17.30 3.45
CA LYS A 91 10.61 17.42 4.93
C LYS A 91 9.35 16.89 5.61
N GLY A 92 9.40 16.59 6.92
CA GLY A 92 8.22 16.18 7.69
C GLY A 92 8.20 14.70 8.12
N LEU A 93 9.34 14.02 8.05
CA LEU A 93 9.48 12.63 8.51
C LEU A 93 9.85 12.54 10.01
N ASP A 94 9.56 13.58 10.78
CA ASP A 94 9.89 13.75 12.21
C ASP A 94 8.77 13.31 13.17
N HIS A 95 7.80 12.53 12.69
CA HIS A 95 6.71 11.99 13.50
C HIS A 95 6.96 10.54 13.96
N PRO A 96 6.64 10.17 15.22
CA PRO A 96 6.90 8.82 15.74
C PRO A 96 6.18 7.69 14.98
N LEU A 97 4.98 7.96 14.45
CA LEU A 97 4.20 6.96 13.70
C LEU A 97 4.87 6.52 12.39
N TRP A 98 5.88 7.25 11.88
CA TRP A 98 6.69 6.77 10.76
C TRP A 98 7.53 5.54 11.11
N TRP A 99 7.76 5.27 12.39
CA TRP A 99 8.79 4.35 12.87
C TRP A 99 8.23 3.07 13.49
N ILE A 100 6.96 2.75 13.25
CA ILE A 100 6.26 1.58 13.82
C ILE A 100 6.88 0.25 13.36
N GLY A 101 7.45 0.22 12.15
CA GLY A 101 8.13 -0.98 11.64
C GLY A 101 7.21 -2.09 11.13
N ASP A 102 5.90 -1.86 10.99
CA ASP A 102 4.93 -2.86 10.49
C ASP A 102 5.00 -3.09 8.97
N GLY A 103 5.89 -2.37 8.27
CA GLY A 103 6.17 -2.56 6.85
C GLY A 103 5.20 -1.85 5.90
N ARG A 104 4.17 -1.15 6.41
CA ARG A 104 3.27 -0.34 5.57
C ARG A 104 3.99 0.84 4.94
N VAL A 105 4.88 1.46 5.71
CA VAL A 105 5.75 2.55 5.27
C VAL A 105 7.13 1.96 4.95
N THR A 106 7.67 2.29 3.77
CA THR A 106 8.99 1.84 3.34
C THR A 106 9.73 2.97 2.63
N ALA A 107 11.06 2.90 2.54
CA ALA A 107 11.84 3.85 1.74
C ALA A 107 11.38 3.85 0.26
N GLY A 108 11.01 2.68 -0.26
CA GLY A 108 10.50 2.54 -1.62
C GLY A 108 9.21 3.32 -1.87
N HIS A 109 8.30 3.42 -0.90
CA HIS A 109 7.09 4.23 -1.03
C HIS A 109 7.43 5.71 -1.23
N PHE A 110 8.29 6.27 -0.40
CA PHE A 110 8.69 7.67 -0.53
C PHE A 110 9.41 7.93 -1.87
N ALA A 111 10.29 7.02 -2.29
CA ALA A 111 11.00 7.12 -3.57
C ALA A 111 10.03 7.11 -4.76
N THR A 112 9.06 6.19 -4.78
CA THR A 112 8.10 6.11 -5.89
C THR A 112 7.10 7.26 -5.88
N PHE A 113 6.74 7.80 -4.71
CA PHE A 113 5.86 8.98 -4.64
C PHE A 113 6.49 10.21 -5.29
N MET A 114 7.79 10.42 -5.08
CA MET A 114 8.53 11.51 -5.74
C MET A 114 8.63 11.31 -7.26
N ALA A 115 8.49 10.07 -7.75
CA ALA A 115 8.53 9.73 -9.17
C ALA A 115 7.18 9.89 -9.90
N ILE A 116 6.11 10.31 -9.21
CA ILE A 116 4.78 10.54 -9.79
C ILE A 116 4.44 12.03 -9.76
N PRO A 117 4.53 12.74 -10.91
CA PRO A 117 4.19 14.16 -10.98
C PRO A 117 2.74 14.42 -10.58
N GLY A 118 2.51 15.39 -9.71
CA GLY A 118 1.16 15.79 -9.28
C GLY A 118 0.45 14.78 -8.37
N LEU A 119 1.19 13.82 -7.80
CA LEU A 119 0.64 12.84 -6.87
C LEU A 119 -0.10 13.52 -5.71
N ARG A 120 -1.31 13.05 -5.43
CA ARG A 120 -2.10 13.37 -4.24
C ARG A 120 -2.33 12.09 -3.46
N VAL A 121 -1.91 12.08 -2.20
CA VAL A 121 -2.03 10.91 -1.34
C VAL A 121 -3.06 11.17 -0.24
N ARG A 122 -3.93 10.21 0.04
CA ARG A 122 -4.85 10.21 1.18
C ARG A 122 -4.57 9.04 2.10
N LEU A 123 -4.42 9.31 3.39
CA LEU A 123 -4.26 8.28 4.41
C LEU A 123 -5.61 7.98 5.08
N PHE A 124 -5.98 6.71 5.25
CA PHE A 124 -7.32 6.32 5.69
C PHE A 124 -7.38 5.37 6.89
N ASP A 125 -6.25 4.94 7.46
CA ASP A 125 -6.27 4.15 8.70
C ASP A 125 -6.45 5.06 9.91
N GLY A 126 -7.50 4.83 10.70
CA GLY A 126 -7.78 5.62 11.91
C GLY A 126 -7.19 5.07 13.20
N GLY A 127 -6.37 4.02 13.12
CA GLY A 127 -5.77 3.38 14.29
C GLY A 127 -6.48 2.11 14.74
N MET A 128 -5.79 1.34 15.58
CA MET A 128 -6.07 -0.08 15.90
C MET A 128 -7.15 -0.35 16.97
N PHE A 129 -7.80 0.67 17.54
CA PHE A 129 -8.64 0.47 18.73
C PHE A 129 -10.13 0.23 18.44
N THR A 130 -10.45 -0.68 17.53
CA THR A 130 -11.77 -1.33 17.55
C THR A 130 -11.53 -2.80 17.86
N GLY A 131 -12.16 -3.32 18.92
CA GLY A 131 -12.11 -4.76 19.23
C GLY A 131 -12.78 -5.65 18.17
N ASP A 132 -13.37 -5.03 17.15
CA ASP A 132 -14.03 -5.67 16.00
C ASP A 132 -13.33 -5.26 14.69
N TRP A 133 -12.85 -6.27 13.97
CA TRP A 133 -12.22 -6.15 12.65
C TRP A 133 -13.15 -5.50 11.63
N SER A 134 -14.41 -5.93 11.57
CA SER A 134 -15.39 -5.43 10.59
C SER A 134 -15.69 -3.95 10.82
N GLN A 135 -15.68 -3.51 12.09
CA GLN A 135 -15.86 -2.10 12.44
C GLN A 135 -14.67 -1.24 12.00
N ARG A 136 -13.42 -1.72 12.16
CA ARG A 136 -12.23 -1.01 11.66
C ARG A 136 -12.34 -0.84 10.15
N ASP A 137 -12.65 -1.91 9.45
CA ASP A 137 -12.72 -1.96 7.99
C ASP A 137 -13.85 -1.12 7.42
N ALA A 138 -15.03 -1.12 8.04
CA ALA A 138 -16.12 -0.21 7.69
C ALA A 138 -15.72 1.26 7.90
N SER A 139 -14.96 1.57 8.96
CA SER A 139 -14.45 2.92 9.22
C SER A 139 -13.42 3.37 8.18
N MET A 140 -12.51 2.47 7.76
CA MET A 140 -11.58 2.72 6.65
C MET A 140 -12.32 2.97 5.33
N ALA A 141 -13.30 2.12 5.00
CA ALA A 141 -14.11 2.27 3.79
C ALA A 141 -14.84 3.63 3.76
N ARG A 142 -15.44 4.01 4.90
CA ARG A 142 -16.11 5.31 5.04
C ARG A 142 -15.14 6.47 4.80
N ARG A 143 -13.93 6.43 5.37
CA ARG A 143 -12.91 7.49 5.16
C ARG A 143 -12.46 7.58 3.71
N VAL A 144 -12.32 6.45 3.00
CA VAL A 144 -12.01 6.45 1.56
C VAL A 144 -13.12 7.15 0.76
N LEU A 145 -14.38 6.83 1.04
CA LEU A 145 -15.54 7.44 0.36
C LEU A 145 -15.70 8.93 0.67
N GLU A 146 -15.55 9.34 1.93
CA GLU A 146 -15.66 10.74 2.38
C GLU A 146 -14.52 11.61 1.85
N ALA A 147 -13.36 11.02 1.53
CA ALA A 147 -12.21 11.77 1.04
C ALA A 147 -12.31 12.23 -0.42
N HIS A 148 -13.29 11.70 -1.19
CA HIS A 148 -13.52 12.04 -2.59
C HIS A 148 -12.24 12.03 -3.44
N VAL A 149 -11.49 10.93 -3.35
CA VAL A 149 -10.16 10.77 -3.97
C VAL A 149 -10.20 10.31 -5.42
N GLU A 150 -11.38 10.03 -5.98
CA GLU A 150 -11.53 9.47 -7.31
C GLU A 150 -10.97 10.39 -8.43
N PRO A 151 -10.42 9.83 -9.53
CA PRO A 151 -10.09 8.42 -9.73
C PRO A 151 -8.82 8.03 -8.95
N ALA A 152 -8.85 6.94 -8.17
CA ALA A 152 -7.72 6.55 -7.31
C ALA A 152 -7.41 5.05 -7.30
N LEU A 153 -6.13 4.76 -7.03
CA LEU A 153 -5.69 3.46 -6.54
C LEU A 153 -5.78 3.46 -5.01
N VAL A 154 -6.42 2.46 -4.42
CA VAL A 154 -6.56 2.30 -2.96
C VAL A 154 -5.77 1.08 -2.53
N VAL A 155 -4.73 1.28 -1.73
CA VAL A 155 -3.78 0.22 -1.33
C VAL A 155 -3.93 -0.08 0.16
N ALA A 156 -4.08 -1.36 0.48
CA ALA A 156 -4.14 -1.86 1.85
C ALA A 156 -3.61 -3.29 1.92
N GLY A 157 -3.46 -3.81 3.14
CA GLY A 157 -3.19 -5.23 3.35
C GLY A 157 -4.22 -6.11 2.64
N ASN A 158 -3.78 -7.25 2.08
CA ASN A 158 -4.60 -8.18 1.29
C ASN A 158 -5.93 -8.57 1.96
N ALA A 159 -5.97 -8.68 3.29
CA ALA A 159 -7.18 -9.00 4.03
C ALA A 159 -8.25 -7.90 3.92
N HIS A 160 -7.83 -6.64 3.86
CA HIS A 160 -8.71 -5.47 3.80
C HIS A 160 -9.29 -5.24 2.40
N THR A 161 -8.64 -5.69 1.34
CA THR A 161 -9.06 -5.39 -0.04
C THR A 161 -9.94 -6.45 -0.69
N ARG A 162 -10.30 -7.52 0.03
CA ARG A 162 -11.27 -8.51 -0.45
C ARG A 162 -12.64 -7.83 -0.62
N THR A 163 -13.34 -8.12 -1.71
CA THR A 163 -14.62 -7.47 -2.08
C THR A 163 -15.86 -8.26 -1.61
N SER A 164 -15.64 -9.32 -0.84
CA SER A 164 -16.68 -10.18 -0.26
C SER A 164 -16.35 -10.54 1.18
N TRP A 165 -17.30 -11.17 1.87
CA TRP A 165 -17.13 -11.64 3.24
C TRP A 165 -15.95 -12.63 3.37
N THR A 166 -15.26 -12.60 4.51
CA THR A 166 -14.15 -13.49 4.83
C THR A 166 -14.30 -14.10 6.23
N ASP A 167 -13.47 -15.07 6.57
CA ASP A 167 -13.45 -15.66 7.93
C ASP A 167 -13.06 -14.65 9.02
N LEU A 168 -12.43 -13.52 8.65
CA LEU A 168 -12.10 -12.41 9.56
C LEU A 168 -13.28 -11.44 9.76
N GLY A 169 -14.35 -11.57 8.99
CA GLY A 169 -15.50 -10.68 8.98
C GLY A 169 -15.66 -9.92 7.66
N LEU A 170 -16.28 -8.74 7.73
CA LEU A 170 -16.55 -7.87 6.58
C LEU A 170 -15.36 -6.94 6.31
N PRO A 171 -14.59 -7.15 5.23
CA PRO A 171 -13.42 -6.34 4.93
C PRO A 171 -13.79 -4.98 4.30
N MET A 172 -12.84 -4.05 4.30
CA MET A 172 -12.99 -2.70 3.74
C MET A 172 -13.42 -2.76 2.28
N GLY A 173 -12.82 -3.66 1.50
CA GLY A 173 -13.13 -3.85 0.08
C GLY A 173 -14.57 -4.29 -0.15
N ALA A 174 -15.16 -5.10 0.75
CA ALA A 174 -16.56 -5.50 0.66
C ALA A 174 -17.50 -4.33 0.99
N CYS A 175 -17.16 -3.52 2.00
CA CYS A 175 -17.87 -2.27 2.29
C CYS A 175 -17.84 -1.30 1.09
N LEU A 176 -16.68 -1.13 0.46
CA LEU A 176 -16.52 -0.29 -0.72
C LEU A 176 -17.27 -0.84 -1.93
N ALA A 177 -17.21 -2.15 -2.19
CA ALA A 177 -17.94 -2.79 -3.28
C ALA A 177 -19.47 -2.68 -3.12
N SER A 178 -19.97 -2.71 -1.88
CA SER A 178 -21.39 -2.43 -1.61
C SER A 178 -21.80 -1.01 -1.97
N ALA A 179 -20.91 -0.02 -1.84
CA ALA A 179 -21.16 1.37 -2.22
C ALA A 179 -20.89 1.65 -3.70
N ARG A 180 -19.99 0.86 -4.31
CA ARG A 180 -19.51 1.00 -5.70
C ARG A 180 -19.49 -0.39 -6.38
N PRO A 181 -20.62 -0.86 -6.94
CA PRO A 181 -20.76 -2.25 -7.39
C PRO A 181 -19.80 -2.71 -8.49
N SER A 182 -19.26 -1.81 -9.31
CA SER A 182 -18.26 -2.13 -10.36
C SER A 182 -16.82 -2.18 -9.83
N LEU A 183 -16.61 -2.11 -8.52
CA LEU A 183 -15.28 -2.09 -7.91
C LEU A 183 -14.58 -3.44 -8.06
N GLU A 184 -13.37 -3.40 -8.63
CA GLU A 184 -12.47 -4.53 -8.70
C GLU A 184 -11.33 -4.40 -7.68
N SER A 185 -10.73 -5.54 -7.36
CA SER A 185 -9.57 -5.64 -6.49
C SER A 185 -8.47 -6.44 -7.16
N VAL A 186 -7.26 -5.86 -7.15
CA VAL A 186 -6.04 -6.51 -7.61
C VAL A 186 -5.37 -7.16 -6.40
N ARG A 187 -5.11 -8.46 -6.50
CA ARG A 187 -4.34 -9.21 -5.50
C ARG A 187 -2.91 -9.42 -5.97
N ILE A 188 -1.94 -9.32 -5.08
CA ILE A 188 -0.57 -9.75 -5.41
C ILE A 188 -0.39 -11.24 -5.06
N ASP A 189 -0.04 -12.04 -6.06
CA ASP A 189 0.41 -13.43 -5.90
C ASP A 189 1.91 -13.41 -5.55
N TYR A 190 2.24 -13.55 -4.27
CA TYR A 190 3.62 -13.61 -3.80
C TYR A 190 4.18 -15.04 -3.89
N GLY A 191 5.29 -15.22 -4.61
CA GLY A 191 6.04 -16.46 -4.67
C GLY A 191 6.98 -16.65 -3.49
N THR A 192 8.28 -16.80 -3.75
CA THR A 192 9.29 -17.02 -2.70
C THR A 192 10.09 -15.74 -2.44
N GLY A 193 10.32 -15.44 -1.16
CA GLY A 193 11.03 -14.21 -0.80
C GLY A 193 11.07 -13.92 0.68
N THR A 194 11.52 -12.70 0.99
CA THR A 194 11.61 -12.14 2.33
C THR A 194 10.86 -10.82 2.40
N PHE A 195 10.31 -10.48 3.56
CA PHE A 195 9.62 -9.21 3.79
C PHE A 195 9.83 -8.76 5.24
N TYR A 196 9.66 -7.46 5.51
CA TYR A 196 9.87 -6.89 6.84
C TYR A 196 8.55 -6.41 7.45
N THR A 197 8.09 -7.10 8.50
CA THR A 197 6.90 -6.73 9.26
C THR A 197 7.16 -6.97 10.74
N ILE A 198 7.54 -5.91 11.45
CA ILE A 198 8.02 -5.96 12.84
C ILE A 198 9.19 -6.97 12.92
N GLY A 199 10.12 -6.82 11.98
CA GLY A 199 11.27 -7.70 11.80
C GLY A 199 11.19 -8.59 10.54
N PRO A 200 12.31 -9.24 10.18
CA PRO A 200 12.40 -10.07 8.99
C PRO A 200 11.46 -11.28 9.03
N ARG A 201 10.88 -11.59 7.88
CA ARG A 201 9.99 -12.74 7.64
C ARG A 201 10.36 -13.38 6.30
N ARG A 202 9.94 -14.63 6.12
CA ARG A 202 10.14 -15.41 4.89
C ARG A 202 8.82 -15.98 4.43
N SER A 203 8.63 -16.02 3.11
CA SER A 203 7.54 -16.76 2.48
C SER A 203 8.09 -17.75 1.47
N ARG A 204 7.40 -18.88 1.36
CA ARG A 204 7.60 -19.90 0.32
C ARG A 204 6.28 -20.14 -0.40
N GLY A 205 5.69 -19.05 -0.88
CA GLY A 205 4.46 -19.06 -1.66
C GLY A 205 4.72 -19.53 -3.09
N TYR A 206 3.66 -19.53 -3.88
CA TYR A 206 3.72 -19.83 -5.30
C TYR A 206 3.07 -18.71 -6.09
N SER A 207 3.76 -18.28 -7.15
CA SER A 207 3.25 -17.34 -8.13
C SER A 207 3.76 -17.74 -9.50
N ALA A 208 2.83 -18.08 -10.40
CA ALA A 208 3.17 -18.76 -11.64
C ALA A 208 3.93 -17.86 -12.63
N ARG A 209 3.53 -16.59 -12.77
CA ARG A 209 4.05 -15.66 -13.77
C ARG A 209 4.01 -14.23 -13.25
N ALA A 210 5.08 -13.48 -13.50
CA ALA A 210 5.17 -12.06 -13.16
C ALA A 210 4.19 -11.20 -13.98
N GLY A 211 3.66 -10.14 -13.35
CA GLY A 211 2.86 -9.12 -14.03
C GLY A 211 1.35 -9.19 -13.77
N LEU A 212 0.64 -8.14 -14.23
CA LEU A 212 -0.81 -8.00 -14.12
C LEU A 212 -1.51 -8.90 -15.15
N ARG A 213 -2.40 -9.78 -14.67
CA ARG A 213 -3.15 -10.76 -15.45
C ARG A 213 -4.52 -11.02 -14.82
N ILE A 214 -5.36 -11.76 -15.55
CA ILE A 214 -6.59 -12.34 -15.00
C ILE A 214 -6.30 -13.79 -14.62
N ALA A 215 -6.66 -14.18 -13.39
CA ALA A 215 -6.47 -15.52 -12.87
C ALA A 215 -7.73 -15.96 -12.13
N GLU A 216 -8.34 -17.08 -12.53
CA GLU A 216 -9.57 -17.59 -11.86
C GLU A 216 -10.66 -16.51 -11.73
N ASN A 217 -10.77 -15.65 -12.74
CA ASN A 217 -11.68 -14.49 -12.78
C ASN A 217 -11.39 -13.35 -11.77
N GLU A 218 -10.22 -13.35 -11.12
CA GLU A 218 -9.69 -12.24 -10.31
C GLU A 218 -8.61 -11.46 -11.09
N LEU A 219 -8.41 -10.18 -10.75
CA LEU A 219 -7.23 -9.42 -11.16
C LEU A 219 -6.07 -9.74 -10.24
N VAL A 220 -4.93 -10.12 -10.82
CA VAL A 220 -3.76 -10.54 -10.07
C VAL A 220 -2.49 -9.92 -10.64
N VAL A 221 -1.63 -9.41 -9.77
CA VAL A 221 -0.22 -9.15 -10.09
C VAL A 221 0.60 -10.30 -9.56
N GLY A 222 1.21 -11.08 -10.45
CA GLY A 222 2.16 -12.10 -10.02
C GLY A 222 3.52 -11.51 -9.68
N LEU A 223 4.09 -11.97 -8.57
CA LEU A 223 5.43 -11.64 -8.11
C LEU A 223 6.16 -12.93 -7.67
N PRO A 224 6.78 -13.68 -8.61
CA PRO A 224 7.43 -14.98 -8.35
C PRO A 224 8.55 -14.92 -7.32
N GLU A 225 9.33 -13.84 -7.34
CA GLU A 225 10.40 -13.57 -6.39
C GLU A 225 10.23 -12.16 -5.86
N PHE A 226 10.52 -11.98 -4.58
CA PHE A 226 10.41 -10.68 -3.93
C PHE A 226 11.41 -10.53 -2.79
N SER A 227 11.72 -9.28 -2.49
CA SER A 227 12.79 -8.91 -1.56
C SER A 227 12.25 -8.15 -0.36
N GLU A 228 13.04 -8.14 0.69
CA GLU A 228 12.72 -7.41 1.91
C GLU A 228 12.84 -5.89 1.67
N ALA A 229 11.83 -5.13 2.10
CA ALA A 229 11.87 -3.67 2.03
C ALA A 229 12.75 -3.08 3.13
N THR A 230 13.30 -1.90 2.84
CA THR A 230 13.88 -1.02 3.86
C THR A 230 12.76 -0.27 4.58
N VAL A 231 12.64 -0.48 5.90
CA VAL A 231 11.52 -0.02 6.72
C VAL A 231 12.02 0.88 7.85
N PRO A 232 11.47 2.09 8.05
CA PRO A 232 11.71 2.87 9.25
C PRO A 232 11.13 2.15 10.48
N HIS A 233 11.99 1.79 11.43
CA HIS A 233 11.61 1.03 12.62
C HIS A 233 12.49 1.42 13.81
N LEU A 234 11.85 1.97 14.84
CA LEU A 234 12.47 2.22 16.15
C LEU A 234 12.13 1.08 17.11
N SER A 235 13.00 0.83 18.09
CA SER A 235 12.66 -0.09 19.19
C SER A 235 11.43 0.42 19.95
N VAL A 236 10.73 -0.49 20.65
CA VAL A 236 9.54 -0.14 21.44
C VAL A 236 9.87 0.91 22.50
N GLU A 237 11.06 0.83 23.10
CA GLU A 237 11.55 1.81 24.08
C GLU A 237 11.66 3.21 23.46
N LEU A 238 12.34 3.32 22.31
CA LEU A 238 12.53 4.59 21.59
C LEU A 238 11.20 5.15 21.05
N LEU A 239 10.28 4.29 20.60
CA LEU A 239 8.94 4.71 20.20
C LEU A 239 8.16 5.31 21.37
N ARG A 240 8.22 4.69 22.55
CA ARG A 240 7.57 5.22 23.76
C ARG A 240 8.15 6.56 24.18
N GLU A 241 9.46 6.71 24.15
CA GLU A 241 10.12 7.99 24.44
C GLU A 241 9.65 9.12 23.49
N ARG A 242 9.47 8.79 22.20
CA ARG A 242 9.04 9.77 21.18
C ARG A 242 7.54 10.06 21.16
N LEU A 243 6.70 9.11 21.57
CA LEU A 243 5.25 9.32 21.67
C LEU A 243 4.86 10.12 22.92
N GLY A 244 5.77 10.25 23.89
CA GLY A 244 5.48 10.84 25.20
C GLY A 244 4.72 9.87 26.11
N PRO A 245 4.64 10.17 27.42
CA PRO A 245 3.84 9.40 28.39
C PRO A 245 2.34 9.47 28.11
#